data_AF-A0A7K7G6H8-F1
#
_entry.id   AF-A0A7K7G6H8-F1
#
_cell.length_a   1.000
_cell.length_b   1.000
_cell.length_c   1.000
_cell.angle_alpha   90.00
_cell.angle_beta   90.00
_cell.angle_gamma   90.00
#
_symmetry.space_group_name_H-M   'P 1'
#
loop_
_entity.id
_entity.type
_entity.pdbx_description
1 polymer ?
#
loop_
_entity_poly.entity_id
_entity_poly.type
_entity_poly.pdbx_seq_one_letter_code
_entity_poly.pdbx_strand_id
1 'polypeptide(L)'
;MTRWARRSAPPAARALPATPWEQLSAQPEPRAARRSRRKKEYENQDVNGFGQRQQEEEARRKDRRRESRRLRRQERKKNAMVCFHCREPGHGVADCPAVLESQDMGTGICYRCGSTEHDLSKCRAKVDPAAGPFPYAKCFICGEMGHLSRSCPDNPKGLYAEGGGCKLCGSVEHFKKDCPEKQNAGELQGVW
;
A
#
# COMPACT_ATOMS: atom_id res chain seq x y z
N MET A 1 -22.23 -8.58 39.91
CA MET A 1 -23.22 -7.53 40.25
C MET A 1 -23.29 -7.40 41.76
N THR A 2 -22.51 -6.50 42.35
CA THR A 2 -22.33 -6.38 43.81
C THR A 2 -23.07 -5.18 44.39
N ARG A 3 -24.12 -5.50 45.17
CA ARG A 3 -24.58 -4.89 46.43
C ARG A 3 -24.47 -3.36 46.57
N TRP A 4 -25.56 -2.62 46.29
CA TRP A 4 -25.75 -1.27 46.80
C TRP A 4 -26.40 -1.31 48.19
N ALA A 5 -25.79 -0.60 49.13
CA ALA A 5 -26.18 -0.54 50.53
C ALA A 5 -27.45 0.30 50.72
N ARG A 6 -28.47 -0.26 51.39
CA ARG A 6 -29.53 0.53 52.01
C ARG A 6 -28.93 1.21 53.24
N ARG A 7 -28.88 2.55 53.25
CA ARG A 7 -28.60 3.32 54.47
C ARG A 7 -29.83 3.27 55.37
N SER A 8 -29.71 2.65 56.54
CA SER A 8 -30.69 2.73 57.62
C SER A 8 -30.65 4.13 58.25
N ALA A 9 -31.82 4.76 58.44
CA ALA A 9 -31.94 6.00 59.18
C ALA A 9 -31.75 5.76 60.69
N PRO A 10 -31.11 6.68 61.43
CA PRO A 10 -30.93 6.53 62.87
C PRO A 10 -32.28 6.67 63.63
N PRO A 11 -32.51 5.90 64.70
CA PRO A 11 -33.71 6.03 65.51
C PRO A 11 -33.60 7.26 66.42
N ALA A 12 -34.74 7.91 66.68
CA ALA A 12 -34.96 9.01 67.64
C ALA A 12 -34.87 10.46 67.14
N ALA A 13 -35.53 10.80 66.02
CA ALA A 13 -36.05 12.15 65.83
C ALA A 13 -37.47 12.23 66.40
N ARG A 14 -37.64 12.92 67.53
CA ARG A 14 -38.97 13.30 68.04
C ARG A 14 -39.66 14.19 67.00
N ALA A 15 -40.92 13.87 66.66
CA ALA A 15 -41.73 14.75 65.82
C ALA A 15 -41.87 16.11 66.51
N LEU A 16 -41.56 17.20 65.78
CA LEU A 16 -41.81 18.55 66.26
C LEU A 16 -43.33 18.78 66.36
N PRO A 17 -43.83 19.49 67.38
CA PRO A 17 -45.25 19.81 67.47
C PRO A 17 -45.65 20.70 66.29
N ALA A 18 -46.85 20.47 65.76
CA ALA A 18 -47.41 21.29 64.69
C ALA A 18 -47.52 22.75 65.15
N THR A 19 -47.10 23.67 64.29
CA THR A 19 -47.24 25.12 64.51
C THR A 19 -48.72 25.50 64.61
N PRO A 20 -49.17 26.20 65.66
CA PRO A 20 -50.54 26.67 65.81
C PRO A 20 -50.98 27.58 64.66
N TRP A 21 -52.26 27.54 64.31
CA TRP A 21 -52.83 28.24 63.14
C TRP A 21 -52.67 29.78 63.20
N GLU A 22 -52.56 30.37 64.39
CA GLU A 22 -52.33 31.80 64.60
C GLU A 22 -50.96 32.28 64.09
N GLN A 23 -49.96 31.38 64.01
CA GLN A 23 -48.64 31.70 63.47
C GLN A 23 -48.57 31.63 61.93
N LEU A 24 -49.60 31.07 61.27
CA LEU A 24 -49.65 30.92 59.83
C LEU A 24 -50.42 32.06 59.12
N SER A 25 -51.11 32.93 59.85
CA SER A 25 -51.88 34.05 59.29
C SER A 25 -51.09 35.38 59.21
N ALA A 26 -49.90 35.46 59.81
CA ALA A 26 -49.06 36.66 59.71
C ALA A 26 -48.28 36.66 58.39
N GLN A 27 -48.74 37.45 57.41
CA GLN A 27 -48.01 37.72 56.17
C GLN A 27 -46.70 38.47 56.50
N PRO A 28 -45.51 37.99 56.05
CA PRO A 28 -44.30 38.79 56.15
C PRO A 28 -44.36 39.98 55.18
N GLU A 29 -44.00 41.16 55.67
CA GLU A 29 -43.82 42.40 54.91
C GLU A 29 -43.03 42.19 53.59
N PRO A 30 -43.37 42.91 52.50
CA PRO A 30 -42.73 42.72 51.21
C PRO A 30 -41.24 43.07 51.28
N ARG A 31 -40.39 42.03 51.25
CA ARG A 31 -38.94 42.20 51.17
C ARG A 31 -38.57 42.87 49.85
N ALA A 32 -37.81 43.97 49.94
CA ALA A 32 -37.31 44.72 48.79
C ALA A 32 -36.71 43.81 47.70
N ALA A 33 -37.08 44.09 46.45
CA ALA A 33 -36.69 43.32 45.28
C ALA A 33 -35.16 43.16 45.20
N ARG A 34 -34.67 41.95 45.46
CA ARG A 34 -33.27 41.60 45.21
C ARG A 34 -33.06 41.68 43.71
N ARG A 35 -32.19 42.59 43.26
CA ARG A 35 -31.76 42.70 41.86
C ARG A 35 -31.43 41.30 41.33
N SER A 36 -32.11 40.90 40.25
CA SER A 36 -31.88 39.66 39.53
C SER A 36 -30.38 39.47 39.30
N ARG A 37 -29.79 38.44 39.90
CA ARG A 37 -28.44 37.99 39.53
C ARG A 37 -28.56 37.56 38.07
N ARG A 38 -28.05 38.39 37.16
CA ARG A 38 -27.95 38.11 35.73
C ARG A 38 -27.42 36.68 35.57
N LYS A 39 -28.29 35.79 35.05
CA LYS A 39 -27.94 34.39 34.79
C LYS A 39 -26.75 34.44 33.83
N LYS A 40 -25.57 34.00 34.29
CA LYS A 40 -24.39 33.91 33.43
C LYS A 40 -24.74 32.85 32.38
N GLU A 41 -24.98 33.31 31.16
CA GLU A 41 -25.24 32.45 30.02
C GLU A 41 -23.95 31.64 29.81
N TYR A 42 -23.98 30.37 30.22
CA TYR A 42 -22.87 29.47 29.99
C TYR A 42 -22.99 28.98 28.56
N GLU A 43 -22.37 29.70 27.63
CA GLU A 43 -22.21 29.24 26.27
C GLU A 43 -21.23 28.06 26.29
N ASN A 44 -21.77 26.84 26.24
CA ASN A 44 -21.00 25.61 26.22
C ASN A 44 -20.40 25.43 24.81
N GLN A 45 -19.28 26.11 24.54
CA GLN A 45 -18.53 26.03 23.28
C GLN A 45 -17.80 24.69 23.10
N ASP A 46 -17.85 23.82 24.11
CA ASP A 46 -17.04 22.64 24.33
C ASP A 46 -17.66 21.31 23.83
N VAL A 47 -18.93 21.31 23.41
CA VAL A 47 -19.60 20.10 22.88
C VAL A 47 -19.47 19.89 21.36
N ASN A 48 -19.29 20.95 20.56
CA ASN A 48 -19.22 20.82 19.09
C ASN A 48 -17.83 20.40 18.58
N GLY A 49 -16.75 20.68 19.33
CA GLY A 49 -15.38 20.36 18.91
C GLY A 49 -14.95 18.91 19.19
N PHE A 50 -15.68 18.17 20.02
CA PHE A 50 -15.35 16.77 20.33
C PHE A 50 -15.71 15.83 19.18
N GLY A 51 -16.91 15.99 18.60
CA GLY A 51 -17.33 15.23 17.41
C GLY A 51 -16.46 15.54 16.19
N GLN A 52 -16.07 16.81 16.00
CA GLN A 52 -15.17 17.22 14.92
C GLN A 52 -13.77 16.59 15.08
N ARG A 53 -13.19 16.63 16.28
CA ARG A 53 -11.90 15.96 16.57
C ARG A 53 -11.96 14.44 16.35
N GLN A 54 -13.04 13.78 16.76
CA GLN A 54 -13.22 12.35 16.51
C GLN A 54 -13.33 12.03 15.02
N GLN A 55 -14.06 12.84 14.26
CA GLN A 55 -14.19 12.68 12.80
C GLN A 55 -12.86 12.93 12.09
N GLU A 56 -12.11 13.96 12.49
CA GLU A 56 -10.76 14.25 11.97
C GLU A 56 -9.76 13.13 12.28
N GLU A 57 -9.80 12.57 13.49
CA GLU A 57 -8.93 11.46 13.88
C GLU A 57 -9.28 10.18 13.10
N GLU A 58 -10.57 9.92 12.89
CA GLU A 58 -11.03 8.81 12.04
C GLU A 58 -10.62 9.02 10.57
N ALA A 59 -10.72 10.25 10.05
CA ALA A 59 -10.25 10.61 8.71
C ALA A 59 -8.74 10.37 8.58
N ARG A 60 -7.93 10.87 9.53
CA ARG A 60 -6.47 10.60 9.58
C ARG A 60 -6.16 9.11 9.66
N ARG A 61 -6.93 8.33 10.43
CA ARG A 61 -6.78 6.86 10.51
C ARG A 61 -7.11 6.18 9.18
N LYS A 62 -8.15 6.63 8.47
CA LYS A 62 -8.52 6.14 7.14
C LYS A 62 -7.45 6.48 6.10
N ASP A 63 -6.90 7.69 6.13
CA ASP A 63 -5.85 8.12 5.22
C ASP A 63 -4.55 7.36 5.46
N ARG A 64 -4.13 7.19 6.72
CA ARG A 64 -2.99 6.33 7.08
C ARG A 64 -3.16 4.90 6.56
N ARG A 65 -4.36 4.33 6.64
CA ARG A 65 -4.67 2.99 6.09
C ARG A 65 -4.58 2.96 4.57
N ARG A 66 -5.08 3.99 3.87
CA ARG A 66 -5.00 4.10 2.40
C ARG A 66 -3.54 4.24 1.95
N GLU A 67 -2.77 5.09 2.61
CA GLU A 67 -1.35 5.28 2.35
C GLU A 67 -0.54 4.01 2.62
N SER A 68 -0.80 3.33 3.75
CA SER A 68 -0.17 2.04 4.06
C SER A 68 -0.40 1.00 2.95
N ARG A 69 -1.62 0.94 2.38
CA ARG A 69 -1.93 0.05 1.26
C ARG A 69 -1.19 0.47 -0.02
N ARG A 70 -1.07 1.77 -0.28
CA ARG A 70 -0.30 2.30 -1.42
C ARG A 70 1.17 1.92 -1.29
N LEU A 71 1.79 2.15 -0.13
CA LEU A 71 3.19 1.81 0.14
C LEU A 71 3.42 0.31 0.00
N ARG A 72 2.57 -0.54 0.59
CA ARG A 72 2.66 -2.00 0.42
C ARG A 72 2.56 -2.46 -1.03
N ARG A 73 1.73 -1.81 -1.86
CA ARG A 73 1.66 -2.12 -3.31
C ARG A 73 2.93 -1.70 -4.03
N GLN A 74 3.47 -0.52 -3.71
CA GLN A 74 4.74 -0.05 -4.28
C GLN A 74 5.89 -0.97 -3.88
N GLU A 75 5.99 -1.35 -2.61
CA GLU A 75 6.98 -2.28 -2.09
C GLU A 75 6.86 -3.65 -2.75
N ARG A 76 5.65 -4.21 -2.86
CA ARG A 76 5.43 -5.45 -3.62
C ARG A 76 5.88 -5.34 -5.07
N LYS A 77 5.62 -4.22 -5.74
CA LYS A 77 6.05 -4.00 -7.12
C LYS A 77 7.57 -3.88 -7.25
N LYS A 78 8.22 -3.17 -6.31
CA LYS A 78 9.69 -3.05 -6.23
C LYS A 78 10.33 -4.40 -5.95
N ASN A 79 9.84 -5.13 -4.95
CA ASN A 79 10.36 -6.46 -4.59
C ASN A 79 10.08 -7.52 -5.67
N ALA A 80 9.00 -7.37 -6.45
CA ALA A 80 8.74 -8.24 -7.60
C ALA A 80 9.59 -7.89 -8.84
N MET A 81 10.18 -6.70 -8.90
CA MET A 81 11.14 -6.34 -9.95
C MET A 81 12.44 -7.07 -9.67
N VAL A 82 12.94 -7.80 -10.67
CA VAL A 82 14.19 -8.55 -10.61
C VAL A 82 15.15 -7.94 -11.61
N CYS A 83 16.40 -7.75 -11.20
CA CYS A 83 17.45 -7.24 -12.06
C CYS A 83 17.84 -8.29 -13.11
N PHE A 84 17.89 -7.93 -14.39
CA PHE A 84 18.28 -8.88 -15.44
C PHE A 84 19.77 -9.27 -15.41
N HIS A 85 20.61 -8.48 -14.74
CA HIS A 85 22.04 -8.74 -14.63
C HIS A 85 22.37 -9.70 -13.49
N CYS A 86 22.07 -9.32 -12.23
CA CYS A 86 22.37 -10.15 -11.05
C CYS A 86 21.22 -11.10 -10.64
N ARG A 87 20.02 -10.96 -11.22
CA ARG A 87 18.81 -11.73 -10.88
C ARG A 87 18.33 -11.57 -9.43
N GLU A 88 18.81 -10.55 -8.74
CA GLU A 88 18.33 -10.20 -7.40
C GLU A 88 17.06 -9.35 -7.47
N PRO A 89 16.09 -9.59 -6.58
CA PRO A 89 14.87 -8.78 -6.48
C PRO A 89 15.15 -7.40 -5.86
N GLY A 90 14.25 -6.45 -6.12
CA GLY A 90 14.24 -5.14 -5.46
C GLY A 90 14.75 -3.98 -6.32
N HIS A 91 15.49 -4.25 -7.40
CA HIS A 91 16.08 -3.23 -8.27
C HIS A 91 16.05 -3.61 -9.76
N GLY A 92 16.15 -2.61 -10.62
CA GLY A 92 16.30 -2.79 -12.08
C GLY A 92 17.77 -2.74 -12.51
N VAL A 93 18.06 -3.06 -13.77
CA VAL A 93 19.45 -3.10 -14.29
C VAL A 93 20.21 -1.80 -14.09
N ALA A 94 19.54 -0.64 -14.17
CA ALA A 94 20.15 0.67 -13.96
C ALA A 94 20.61 0.92 -12.51
N ASP A 95 19.89 0.35 -11.54
CA ASP A 95 20.16 0.53 -10.10
C ASP A 95 20.90 -0.70 -9.53
N CYS A 96 21.53 -1.51 -10.39
CA CYS A 96 22.15 -2.75 -10.00
C CYS A 96 23.49 -2.47 -9.29
N PRO A 97 23.64 -2.89 -8.01
CA PRO A 97 24.87 -2.64 -7.26
C PRO A 97 26.07 -3.36 -7.89
N ALA A 98 25.84 -4.49 -8.58
CA ALA A 98 26.88 -5.24 -9.28
C ALA A 98 27.38 -4.56 -10.58
N VAL A 99 26.65 -3.58 -11.13
CA VAL A 99 27.03 -2.91 -12.39
C VAL A 99 28.19 -1.91 -12.19
N LEU A 100 28.44 -1.46 -10.95
CA LEU A 100 29.59 -0.59 -10.64
C LEU A 100 30.95 -1.25 -10.94
N GLU A 101 31.03 -2.58 -10.99
CA GLU A 101 32.26 -3.31 -11.34
C GLU A 101 32.37 -3.66 -12.84
N SER A 102 31.28 -3.63 -13.60
CA SER A 102 31.25 -4.01 -15.02
C SER A 102 30.76 -2.86 -15.89
N GLN A 103 31.61 -1.86 -16.11
CA GLN A 103 31.35 -0.66 -16.93
C GLN A 103 31.01 -0.96 -18.42
N ASP A 104 31.13 -2.22 -18.86
CA ASP A 104 30.98 -2.65 -20.26
C ASP A 104 29.59 -3.20 -20.61
N MET A 105 28.60 -2.98 -19.77
CA MET A 105 27.21 -3.35 -20.06
C MET A 105 26.47 -2.07 -20.45
N GLY A 106 26.29 -1.85 -21.75
CA GLY A 106 25.65 -0.67 -22.33
C GLY A 106 24.21 -0.48 -21.84
N THR A 107 24.05 0.03 -20.62
CA THR A 107 22.78 0.47 -20.08
C THR A 107 22.45 1.82 -20.72
N GLY A 108 21.34 1.90 -21.44
CA GLY A 108 20.91 3.12 -22.11
C GLY A 108 21.39 3.28 -23.55
N ILE A 109 22.03 2.27 -24.16
CA ILE A 109 22.21 2.24 -25.61
C ILE A 109 21.02 1.59 -26.30
N CYS A 110 20.65 2.12 -27.47
CA CYS A 110 19.75 1.45 -28.37
C CYS A 110 20.40 0.17 -28.90
N TYR A 111 19.86 -1.01 -28.56
CA TYR A 111 20.47 -2.27 -29.03
C TYR A 111 20.40 -2.49 -30.55
N ARG A 112 19.63 -1.66 -31.26
CA ARG A 112 19.51 -1.71 -32.72
C ARG A 112 20.61 -0.89 -33.41
N CYS A 113 20.92 0.32 -32.93
CA CYS A 113 21.87 1.23 -33.59
C CYS A 113 23.01 1.77 -32.72
N GLY A 114 23.10 1.36 -31.45
CA GLY A 114 24.18 1.73 -30.53
C GLY A 114 24.12 3.14 -29.95
N SER A 115 23.16 3.99 -30.37
CA SER A 115 23.03 5.35 -29.85
C SER A 115 22.48 5.38 -28.43
N THR A 116 22.97 6.29 -27.58
CA THR A 116 22.47 6.51 -26.22
C THR A 116 21.27 7.46 -26.12
N GLU A 117 20.90 8.10 -27.22
CA GLU A 117 19.88 9.15 -27.23
C GLU A 117 18.44 8.62 -27.16
N HIS A 118 18.21 7.35 -27.50
CA HIS A 118 16.87 6.78 -27.59
C HIS A 118 16.82 5.28 -27.29
N ASP A 119 15.64 4.82 -26.86
CA ASP A 119 15.33 3.41 -26.68
C ASP A 119 14.96 2.74 -28.01
N LEU A 120 15.01 1.40 -28.06
CA LEU A 120 14.64 0.61 -29.24
C LEU A 120 13.28 1.00 -29.85
N SER A 121 12.29 1.32 -29.01
CA SER A 121 10.94 1.70 -29.46
C SER A 121 10.90 2.99 -30.27
N LYS A 122 11.86 3.89 -30.06
CA LYS A 122 11.98 5.17 -30.77
C LYS A 122 13.09 5.14 -31.83
N CYS A 123 13.72 3.99 -32.03
CA CYS A 123 14.78 3.82 -33.00
C CYS A 123 14.23 3.88 -34.42
N ARG A 124 14.72 4.83 -35.20
CA ARG A 124 14.38 5.01 -36.63
C ARG A 124 15.50 4.53 -37.55
N ALA A 125 16.61 4.05 -37.00
CA ALA A 125 17.76 3.60 -37.78
C ALA A 125 17.40 2.33 -38.56
N LYS A 126 17.73 2.35 -39.86
CA LYS A 126 17.71 1.15 -40.69
C LYS A 126 19.05 0.45 -40.50
N VAL A 127 19.01 -0.78 -40.02
CA VAL A 127 20.19 -1.59 -39.76
C VAL A 127 20.27 -2.64 -40.84
N ASP A 128 21.49 -2.93 -41.30
CA ASP A 128 21.72 -3.95 -42.31
C ASP A 128 21.23 -5.31 -41.83
N PRO A 129 20.43 -6.04 -42.63
CA PRO A 129 19.92 -7.36 -42.26
C PRO A 129 21.03 -8.37 -41.94
N ALA A 130 22.23 -8.17 -42.48
CA ALA A 130 23.40 -9.01 -42.26
C ALA A 130 23.94 -8.93 -40.82
N ALA A 131 23.74 -7.81 -40.13
CA ALA A 131 24.20 -7.61 -38.75
C ALA A 131 23.21 -8.20 -37.70
N GLY A 132 22.09 -8.78 -38.16
CA GLY A 132 21.05 -9.30 -37.30
C GLY A 132 20.14 -8.22 -36.70
N PRO A 133 19.08 -8.62 -35.95
CA PRO A 133 18.07 -7.68 -35.45
C PRO A 133 18.58 -6.76 -34.33
N PHE A 134 19.60 -7.18 -33.57
CA PHE A 134 20.14 -6.45 -32.41
C PHE A 134 21.67 -6.56 -32.30
N PRO A 135 22.44 -5.96 -33.24
CA PRO A 135 23.89 -6.09 -33.26
C PRO A 135 24.59 -5.55 -32.01
N TYR A 136 24.01 -4.53 -31.36
CA TYR A 136 24.57 -3.89 -30.18
C TYR A 136 23.98 -4.43 -28.86
N ALA A 137 23.08 -5.42 -28.91
CA ALA A 137 22.61 -6.10 -27.69
C ALA A 137 23.71 -7.00 -27.16
N LYS A 138 24.10 -6.81 -25.89
CA LYS A 138 24.93 -7.75 -25.14
C LYS A 138 24.04 -8.67 -24.31
N CYS A 139 24.22 -9.97 -24.46
CA CYS A 139 23.46 -10.98 -23.74
C CYS A 139 23.84 -10.98 -22.26
N PHE A 140 22.86 -10.97 -21.36
CA PHE A 140 23.10 -11.02 -19.91
C PHE A 140 23.41 -12.43 -19.40
N ILE A 141 23.37 -13.44 -20.28
CA ILE A 141 23.56 -14.85 -19.94
C ILE A 141 24.93 -15.34 -20.39
N CYS A 142 25.24 -15.23 -21.68
CA CYS A 142 26.54 -15.63 -22.23
C CYS A 142 27.54 -14.48 -22.39
N GLY A 143 27.12 -13.22 -22.29
CA GLY A 143 27.99 -12.04 -22.45
C GLY A 143 28.33 -11.67 -23.89
N GLU A 144 27.93 -12.48 -24.88
CA GLU A 144 28.15 -12.21 -26.29
C GLU A 144 27.23 -11.12 -26.85
N MET A 145 27.64 -10.49 -27.94
CA MET A 145 26.86 -9.46 -28.62
C MET A 145 26.07 -10.03 -29.80
N GLY A 146 24.98 -9.35 -30.19
CA GLY A 146 24.18 -9.69 -31.38
C GLY A 146 22.82 -10.31 -31.08
N HIS A 147 22.52 -10.61 -29.81
CA HIS A 147 21.22 -11.18 -29.41
C HIS A 147 20.78 -10.73 -28.01
N LEU A 148 19.47 -10.85 -27.75
CA LEU A 148 18.90 -10.63 -26.43
C LEU A 148 18.95 -11.92 -25.61
N SER A 149 18.97 -11.81 -24.29
CA SER A 149 18.97 -12.96 -23.36
C SER A 149 17.84 -13.99 -23.59
N ARG A 150 16.73 -13.59 -24.23
CA ARG A 150 15.63 -14.48 -24.61
C ARG A 150 15.94 -15.36 -25.82
N SER A 151 16.81 -14.90 -26.72
CA SER A 151 17.23 -15.60 -27.94
C SER A 151 18.66 -16.13 -27.80
N CYS A 152 19.14 -16.28 -26.56
CA CYS A 152 20.46 -16.82 -26.30
C CYS A 152 20.45 -18.34 -26.59
N PRO A 153 21.32 -18.85 -27.48
CA PRO A 153 21.41 -20.28 -27.76
C PRO A 153 21.89 -21.06 -26.54
N ASP A 154 22.79 -20.47 -25.75
CA ASP A 154 23.38 -21.06 -24.57
C ASP A 154 22.78 -20.47 -23.29
N ASN A 155 21.56 -20.91 -22.95
CA ASN A 155 20.86 -20.44 -21.75
C ASN A 155 20.77 -21.50 -20.63
N PRO A 156 21.83 -21.69 -19.82
CA PRO A 156 21.83 -22.67 -18.73
C PRO A 156 20.87 -22.31 -17.59
N LYS A 157 20.58 -21.01 -17.39
CA LYS A 157 19.69 -20.53 -16.33
C LYS A 157 18.23 -20.45 -16.77
N GLY A 158 17.91 -20.54 -18.05
CA GLY A 158 16.57 -20.37 -18.60
C GLY A 158 15.96 -18.97 -18.47
N LEU A 159 14.74 -18.82 -19.00
CA LEU A 159 13.98 -17.56 -19.09
C LEU A 159 13.35 -17.08 -17.77
N TYR A 160 13.27 -17.96 -16.77
CA TYR A 160 12.67 -17.64 -15.47
C TYR A 160 13.62 -16.84 -14.59
N ALA A 161 13.08 -15.95 -13.76
CA ALA A 161 13.86 -15.07 -12.87
C ALA A 161 14.75 -15.87 -11.89
N GLU A 162 14.15 -16.86 -11.21
CA GLU A 162 14.85 -17.79 -10.30
C GLU A 162 15.66 -18.86 -11.04
N GLY A 163 15.58 -18.86 -12.37
CA GLY A 163 16.15 -19.86 -13.24
C GLY A 163 15.27 -21.10 -13.44
N GLY A 164 15.71 -21.99 -14.33
CA GLY A 164 15.02 -23.22 -14.71
C GLY A 164 14.25 -23.14 -16.04
N GLY A 165 13.62 -24.24 -16.41
CA GLY A 165 12.86 -24.40 -17.64
C GLY A 165 11.34 -24.37 -17.44
N CYS A 166 10.61 -24.50 -18.54
CA CYS A 166 9.17 -24.67 -18.59
C CYS A 166 8.74 -25.76 -17.61
N LYS A 167 7.81 -25.43 -16.70
CA LYS A 167 7.33 -26.37 -15.68
C LYS A 167 6.48 -27.53 -16.22
N LEU A 168 6.29 -27.62 -17.53
CA LEU A 168 5.58 -28.71 -18.19
C LEU A 168 6.58 -29.66 -18.87
N CYS A 169 7.36 -29.14 -19.82
CA CYS A 169 8.28 -29.94 -20.63
C CYS A 169 9.77 -29.81 -20.25
N GLY A 170 10.11 -28.93 -19.31
CA GLY A 170 11.50 -28.68 -18.89
C GLY A 170 12.34 -27.79 -19.81
N SER A 171 11.84 -27.41 -21.00
CA SER A 171 12.60 -26.57 -21.95
C SER A 171 12.88 -25.15 -21.42
N VAL A 172 14.09 -24.65 -21.64
CA VAL A 172 14.53 -23.32 -21.21
C VAL A 172 14.17 -22.18 -22.18
N GLU A 173 13.61 -22.51 -23.35
CA GLU A 173 13.36 -21.57 -24.46
C GLU A 173 12.01 -20.86 -24.39
N HIS A 174 11.07 -21.34 -23.58
CA HIS A 174 9.74 -20.75 -23.48
C HIS A 174 9.18 -20.73 -22.06
N PHE A 175 8.22 -19.83 -21.85
CA PHE A 175 7.42 -19.85 -20.62
C PHE A 175 6.33 -20.91 -20.72
N LYS A 176 5.89 -21.45 -19.59
CA LYS A 176 4.75 -22.39 -19.47
C LYS A 176 3.51 -22.00 -20.30
N LYS A 177 3.27 -20.71 -20.53
CA LYS A 177 2.15 -20.21 -21.33
C LYS A 177 2.29 -20.54 -22.81
N ASP A 178 3.51 -20.50 -23.30
CA ASP A 178 3.89 -20.69 -24.71
C ASP A 178 4.39 -22.13 -24.94
N CYS A 179 4.09 -23.04 -24.01
CA CYS A 179 4.54 -24.41 -24.09
C CYS A 179 3.77 -25.16 -25.18
N PRO A 180 4.45 -25.77 -26.17
CA PRO A 180 3.78 -26.49 -27.26
C PRO A 180 2.99 -27.70 -26.73
N GLU A 181 3.50 -28.40 -25.71
CA GLU A 181 2.79 -29.52 -25.08
C GLU A 181 1.49 -29.10 -24.40
N LYS A 182 1.41 -27.85 -23.93
CA LYS A 182 0.17 -27.29 -23.37
C LYS A 182 -0.88 -27.02 -24.45
N GLN A 183 -0.45 -26.61 -25.64
CA GLN A 183 -1.37 -26.38 -26.76
C GLN A 183 -2.00 -27.71 -27.20
N ASN A 184 -1.19 -28.77 -27.30
CA ASN A 184 -1.65 -30.13 -27.62
C ASN A 184 -2.65 -30.69 -26.57
N ALA A 185 -2.46 -30.38 -25.28
CA ALA A 185 -3.37 -30.82 -24.21
C ALA A 185 -4.71 -30.05 -24.17
N GLY A 186 -4.75 -28.81 -24.67
CA GLY A 186 -5.98 -28.01 -24.77
C GLY A 186 -6.88 -28.41 -25.93
N GLU A 187 -6.30 -28.95 -27.00
CA GLU A 187 -7.03 -29.33 -28.23
C GLU A 187 -7.86 -30.61 -28.06
N LEU A 188 -7.51 -31.47 -27.11
CA LEU A 188 -8.25 -32.71 -26.79
C LEU A 188 -9.44 -32.50 -25.83
N GLN A 189 -9.66 -31.29 -25.31
CA GLN A 189 -10.81 -30.97 -24.44
C GLN A 189 -11.95 -30.23 -25.16
N GLY A 190 -11.83 -30.00 -26.48
CA GLY A 190 -12.80 -29.23 -27.28
C GLY A 190 -13.64 -30.05 -28.26
N VAL A 191 -13.57 -31.38 -28.24
CA VAL A 191 -14.35 -32.26 -29.10
C VAL A 191 -15.23 -33.15 -28.24
N TRP A 192 -16.38 -32.65 -27.78
CA TRP A 192 -17.62 -33.39 -27.44
C TRP A 192 -18.76 -32.39 -27.32
#